data_AF-A0A0A6PS57-F1
#
_entry.id   AF-A0A0A6PS57-F1
#
_cell.length_a   1.000
_cell.length_b   1.000
_cell.length_c   1.000
_cell.angle_alpha   90.00
_cell.angle_beta   90.00
_cell.angle_gamma   90.00
#
_symmetry.space_group_name_H-M   'P 1'
#
loop_
_entity.id
_entity.type
_entity.pdbx_description
1 polymer ?
#
loop_
_entity_poly.entity_id
_entity_poly.type
_entity_poly.pdbx_seq_one_letter_code
_entity_poly.pdbx_strand_id
1 'polypeptide(L)'
;MAQDNDLTLIALWQKRDQLDEANQWTQLYHLITQVIKRGRYPQLASLPDSIDDYIQAFIVRKVFETAQGETMGGGQLYFANALITYFRNFLIDLLRMAERKNTEPLDDNQEDTNENASQFAWQKEVAKSAQDFLQNSEHWVRLYLALHTCSEGRQRLPLSKLATRYQIASHHYKAHG
;
A
#
# COMPACT_ATOMS: atom_id res chain seq x y z
N MET A 1 17.54 2.66 28.26
CA MET A 1 16.06 2.79 28.20
C MET A 1 15.54 2.90 26.77
N ALA A 2 16.05 3.79 25.90
CA ALA A 2 15.55 3.90 24.52
C ALA A 2 15.69 2.60 23.69
N GLN A 3 16.81 1.91 23.81
CA GLN A 3 17.09 0.69 23.05
C GLN A 3 16.18 -0.50 23.44
N ASP A 4 15.72 -0.54 24.69
CA ASP A 4 14.85 -1.59 25.22
C ASP A 4 13.41 -1.40 24.69
N ASN A 5 12.96 -0.15 24.62
CA ASN A 5 11.68 0.23 24.02
C ASN A 5 11.65 -0.07 22.51
N ASP A 6 12.76 0.13 21.81
CA ASP A 6 12.87 -0.14 20.36
C ASP A 6 12.79 -1.64 20.05
N LEU A 7 13.46 -2.48 20.85
CA LEU A 7 13.37 -3.94 20.72
C LEU A 7 11.96 -4.46 21.05
N THR A 8 11.34 -3.91 22.09
CA THR A 8 9.96 -4.21 22.46
C THR A 8 8.99 -3.85 21.34
N LEU A 9 9.14 -2.67 20.75
CA LEU A 9 8.34 -2.22 19.61
C LEU A 9 8.47 -3.17 18.42
N ILE A 10 9.70 -3.57 18.07
CA ILE A 10 9.94 -4.51 16.96
C ILE A 10 9.26 -5.85 17.26
N ALA A 11 9.43 -6.39 18.47
CA ALA A 11 8.82 -7.66 18.85
C ALA A 11 7.29 -7.64 18.77
N LEU A 12 6.65 -6.58 19.29
CA LEU A 12 5.20 -6.39 19.20
C LEU A 12 4.73 -6.18 17.76
N TRP A 13 5.51 -5.45 16.95
CA TRP A 13 5.19 -5.22 15.54
C TRP A 13 5.20 -6.50 14.70
N GLN A 14 6.10 -7.44 14.99
CA GLN A 14 6.18 -8.72 14.26
C GLN A 14 5.04 -9.67 14.62
N LYS A 15 4.44 -9.52 15.80
CA LYS A 15 3.38 -10.39 16.32
C LYS A 15 1.99 -9.73 16.27
N ARG A 16 1.80 -8.68 15.46
CA ARG A 16 0.55 -7.91 15.41
C ARG A 16 -0.69 -8.74 15.14
N ASP A 17 -0.53 -9.81 14.38
CA ASP A 17 -1.57 -10.80 14.05
C ASP A 17 -2.00 -11.67 15.25
N GLN A 18 -1.20 -11.70 16.31
CA GLN A 18 -1.37 -12.56 17.50
C GLN A 18 -1.51 -11.75 18.80
N LEU A 19 -1.68 -10.43 18.71
CA LEU A 19 -1.89 -9.58 19.88
C LEU A 19 -3.34 -9.72 20.36
N ASP A 20 -3.60 -10.64 21.29
CA ASP A 20 -4.93 -10.86 21.87
C ASP A 20 -5.20 -9.99 23.12
N GLU A 21 -4.15 -9.43 23.73
CA GLU A 21 -4.28 -8.67 24.98
C GLU A 21 -4.40 -7.16 24.71
N ALA A 22 -5.47 -6.53 25.22
CA ALA A 22 -5.69 -5.09 25.13
C ALA A 22 -4.48 -4.25 25.59
N ASN A 23 -3.77 -4.71 26.62
CA ASN A 23 -2.56 -4.06 27.15
C ASN A 23 -1.41 -4.02 26.14
N GLN A 24 -1.26 -5.05 25.31
CA GLN A 24 -0.17 -5.13 24.32
C GLN A 24 -0.43 -4.18 23.15
N TRP A 25 -1.70 -4.03 22.74
CA TRP A 25 -2.10 -3.01 21.76
C TRP A 25 -1.90 -1.59 22.26
N THR A 26 -2.27 -1.32 23.52
CA THR A 26 -2.02 -0.02 24.14
C THR A 26 -0.52 0.28 24.23
N GLN A 27 0.29 -0.71 24.59
CA GLN A 27 1.75 -0.56 24.63
C GLN A 27 2.33 -0.29 23.24
N LEU A 28 1.90 -1.04 22.22
CA LEU A 28 2.32 -0.83 20.84
C LEU A 28 1.96 0.57 20.34
N TYR A 29 0.73 1.02 20.60
CA TYR A 29 0.27 2.38 20.29
C TYR A 29 1.20 3.44 20.90
N HIS A 30 1.46 3.35 22.21
CA HIS A 30 2.31 4.32 22.89
C HIS A 30 3.75 4.32 22.34
N LEU A 31 4.31 3.16 22.05
CA LEU A 31 5.67 3.06 21.50
C LEU A 31 5.75 3.67 20.09
N ILE A 32 4.78 3.38 19.22
CA ILE A 32 4.70 3.98 17.88
C ILE A 32 4.58 5.49 17.97
N THR A 33 3.64 5.99 18.78
CA THR A 33 3.40 7.44 18.94
C THR A 33 4.65 8.14 19.48
N GLN A 34 5.36 7.55 20.46
CA GLN A 34 6.60 8.11 20.97
C GLN A 34 7.69 8.20 19.89
N VAL A 35 7.84 7.17 19.06
CA VAL A 35 8.84 7.18 17.98
C VAL A 35 8.48 8.20 16.91
N ILE A 36 7.21 8.24 16.49
CA ILE A 36 6.76 9.19 15.47
C ILE A 36 6.90 10.63 15.97
N LYS A 37 6.49 10.94 17.20
CA LYS A 37 6.57 12.31 17.75
C LYS A 37 8.00 12.85 17.90
N ARG A 38 9.03 11.98 17.89
CA ARG A 38 10.44 12.41 17.88
C ARG A 38 10.92 12.88 16.50
N GLY A 39 10.22 12.48 15.43
CA GLY A 39 10.56 12.84 14.06
C GLY A 39 10.20 14.29 13.73
N ARG A 40 10.69 14.77 12.58
CA ARG A 40 10.34 16.08 12.02
C ARG A 40 9.61 15.88 10.68
N TYR A 41 8.44 16.50 10.56
CA TYR A 41 7.56 16.34 9.40
C TYR A 41 7.19 17.71 8.82
N PRO A 42 7.97 18.25 7.88
CA PRO A 42 7.61 19.51 7.22
C PRO A 42 6.27 19.44 6.47
N GLN A 43 5.82 18.23 6.10
CA GLN A 43 4.54 17.99 5.42
C GLN A 43 3.33 18.43 6.25
N LEU A 44 3.42 18.42 7.58
CA LEU A 44 2.32 18.82 8.46
C LEU A 44 1.95 20.29 8.29
N ALA A 45 2.86 21.15 7.83
CA ALA A 45 2.56 22.56 7.59
C ALA A 45 1.53 22.77 6.45
N SER A 46 1.37 21.78 5.58
CA SER A 46 0.44 21.81 4.44
C SER A 46 -0.82 20.99 4.69
N LEU A 47 -0.96 20.41 5.89
CA LEU A 47 -2.09 19.58 6.26
C LEU A 47 -2.97 20.30 7.30
N PRO A 48 -4.30 20.14 7.24
CA PRO A 48 -5.23 20.90 8.09
C PRO A 48 -5.29 20.40 9.54
N ASP A 49 -5.08 19.10 9.77
CA ASP A 49 -5.31 18.49 11.08
C ASP A 49 -4.04 18.42 11.93
N SER A 50 -4.21 18.02 13.19
CA SER A 50 -3.08 17.88 14.10
C SER A 50 -2.23 16.66 13.77
N ILE A 51 -0.97 16.66 14.23
CA ILE A 51 -0.11 15.48 14.12
C ILE A 51 -0.74 14.24 14.78
N ASP A 52 -1.49 14.42 15.87
CA ASP A 52 -2.11 13.33 16.61
C ASP A 52 -3.22 12.65 15.80
N ASP A 53 -4.00 13.43 15.03
CA ASP A 53 -5.03 12.90 14.13
C ASP A 53 -4.40 12.04 13.02
N TYR A 54 -3.29 12.52 12.44
CA TYR A 54 -2.58 11.75 11.41
C TYR A 54 -1.88 10.52 11.98
N ILE A 55 -1.35 10.58 13.21
CA ILE A 55 -0.79 9.40 13.89
C ILE A 55 -1.90 8.35 14.09
N GLN A 56 -3.08 8.76 14.55
CA GLN A 56 -4.21 7.85 14.71
C GLN A 56 -4.62 7.24 13.37
N ALA A 57 -4.77 8.04 12.32
CA ALA A 57 -5.11 7.56 10.98
C ALA A 57 -4.04 6.60 10.42
N PHE A 58 -2.75 6.89 10.65
CA PHE A 58 -1.65 6.03 10.27
C PHE A 58 -1.72 4.68 11.01
N ILE A 59 -1.96 4.69 12.32
CA ILE A 59 -2.05 3.47 13.11
C ILE A 59 -3.23 2.60 12.63
N VAL A 60 -4.41 3.17 12.44
CA VAL A 60 -5.57 2.43 11.92
C VAL A 60 -5.26 1.81 10.55
N ARG A 61 -4.85 2.64 9.57
CA ARG A 61 -4.68 2.19 8.17
C ARG A 61 -3.46 1.33 7.92
N LYS A 62 -2.36 1.57 8.64
CA LYS A 62 -1.08 0.89 8.39
C LYS A 62 -0.73 -0.16 9.42
N VAL A 63 -1.32 -0.12 10.62
CA VAL A 63 -0.95 -1.03 11.71
C VAL A 63 -2.08 -2.04 11.97
N PHE A 64 -3.34 -1.60 12.03
CA PHE A 64 -4.49 -2.47 12.27
C PHE A 64 -4.99 -3.16 10.98
N GLU A 65 -5.30 -2.40 9.93
CA GLU A 65 -5.81 -2.97 8.67
C GLU A 65 -4.81 -3.94 8.00
N THR A 66 -3.50 -3.70 8.18
CA THR A 66 -2.45 -4.62 7.70
C THR A 66 -2.26 -5.86 8.58
N ALA A 67 -2.63 -5.80 9.86
CA ALA A 67 -2.56 -6.95 10.76
C ALA A 67 -3.70 -7.96 10.50
N GLN A 68 -4.84 -7.49 9.99
CA GLN A 68 -6.00 -8.33 9.66
C GLN A 68 -5.92 -8.97 8.26
N GLY A 69 -4.79 -8.82 7.56
CA GLY A 69 -4.57 -9.45 6.25
C GLY A 69 -5.29 -8.80 5.07
N GLU A 70 -5.98 -7.68 5.28
CA GLU A 70 -6.73 -6.97 4.24
C GLU A 70 -5.81 -6.25 3.23
N THR A 71 -4.54 -6.03 3.60
CA THR A 71 -3.51 -5.50 2.70
C THR A 71 -2.19 -6.23 2.90
N MET A 72 -1.59 -6.77 1.82
CA MET A 72 -0.27 -7.42 1.79
C MET A 72 0.90 -6.44 2.01
N GLY A 73 0.81 -5.54 3.00
CA GLY A 73 1.66 -4.35 3.09
C GLY A 73 2.19 -4.01 4.47
N GLY A 74 1.96 -4.85 5.48
CA GLY A 74 2.57 -4.68 6.80
C GLY A 74 4.05 -5.05 6.78
N GLY A 75 4.88 -4.26 6.10
CA GLY A 75 6.31 -4.51 5.94
C GLY A 75 7.03 -4.82 7.26
N GLN A 76 8.06 -5.66 7.17
CA GLN A 76 8.83 -6.09 8.32
C GLN A 76 9.54 -4.88 8.95
N LEU A 77 9.28 -4.60 10.23
CA LEU A 77 9.94 -3.52 10.95
C LEU A 77 11.28 -4.03 11.51
N TYR A 78 12.39 -3.58 10.93
CA TYR A 78 13.74 -3.94 11.38
C TYR A 78 14.33 -2.96 12.39
N PHE A 79 13.87 -1.71 12.39
CA PHE A 79 14.34 -0.67 13.31
C PHE A 79 13.22 0.34 13.58
N ALA A 80 13.12 0.82 14.83
CA ALA A 80 12.06 1.73 15.27
C ALA A 80 11.97 3.00 14.39
N ASN A 81 13.11 3.58 14.03
CA ASN A 81 13.17 4.79 13.21
C ASN A 81 12.59 4.62 11.79
N ALA A 82 12.37 3.39 11.31
CA ALA A 82 11.68 3.16 10.03
C ALA A 82 10.25 3.72 10.08
N LEU A 83 9.61 3.76 11.26
CA LEU A 83 8.27 4.34 11.44
C LEU A 83 8.22 5.83 11.10
N ILE A 84 9.29 6.59 11.34
CA ILE A 84 9.37 8.01 10.97
C ILE A 84 9.27 8.13 9.44
N THR A 85 9.99 7.28 8.71
CA THR A 85 9.96 7.24 7.25
C THR A 85 8.60 6.79 6.73
N TYR A 86 8.01 5.75 7.33
CA TYR A 86 6.68 5.25 6.93
C TYR A 86 5.60 6.30 7.16
N PHE A 87 5.64 6.97 8.31
CA PHE A 87 4.71 8.05 8.63
C PHE A 87 4.89 9.24 7.67
N ARG A 88 6.13 9.63 7.37
CA ARG A 88 6.40 10.67 6.37
C ARG A 88 5.84 10.32 4.99
N ASN A 89 6.03 9.09 4.53
CA ASN A 89 5.49 8.64 3.25
C ASN A 89 3.96 8.63 3.26
N PHE A 90 3.35 8.22 4.37
CA PHE A 90 1.90 8.31 4.56
C PHE A 90 1.38 9.75 4.45
N LEU A 91 2.05 10.74 5.06
CA LEU A 91 1.67 12.16 4.92
C LEU A 91 1.80 12.65 3.47
N ILE A 92 2.84 12.23 2.74
CA ILE A 92 3.01 12.55 1.31
C ILE A 92 1.86 11.96 0.50
N ASP A 93 1.44 10.73 0.79
CA ASP A 93 0.32 10.10 0.10
C ASP A 93 -1.00 10.84 0.38
N LEU A 94 -1.23 11.32 1.61
CA LEU A 94 -2.38 12.17 1.93
C LEU A 94 -2.38 13.48 1.13
N LEU A 95 -1.23 14.15 1.02
CA LEU A 95 -1.10 15.36 0.22
C LEU A 95 -1.42 15.10 -1.26
N ARG A 96 -0.89 14.01 -1.83
CA ARG A 96 -1.19 13.60 -3.21
C ARG A 96 -2.67 13.28 -3.42
N MET A 97 -3.34 12.71 -2.42
CA MET A 97 -4.78 12.45 -2.48
C MET A 97 -5.58 13.77 -2.47
N ALA A 98 -5.19 14.73 -1.62
CA ALA A 98 -5.81 16.05 -1.57
C ALA A 98 -5.61 16.83 -2.88
N GLU A 99 -4.41 16.77 -3.47
CA GLU A 99 -4.13 17.37 -4.78
C GLU A 99 -5.04 16.81 -5.88
N ARG A 100 -5.24 15.49 -5.93
CA ARG A 100 -6.13 14.84 -6.90
C ARG A 100 -7.58 15.28 -6.74
N LYS A 101 -8.06 15.41 -5.49
CA LYS A 101 -9.42 15.87 -5.20
C LYS A 101 -9.67 17.32 -5.66
N ASN A 102 -8.66 18.18 -5.62
CA ASN A 102 -8.76 19.56 -6.08
C ASN A 102 -8.71 19.72 -7.61
N THR A 103 -8.22 18.73 -8.35
CA THR A 103 -8.13 18.79 -9.83
C THR A 103 -9.39 18.30 -10.56
N GLU A 104 -10.36 17.71 -9.86
CA GLU A 104 -11.64 17.37 -10.47
C GLU A 104 -12.62 18.56 -10.34
N PRO A 105 -13.18 19.07 -11.46
CA PRO A 105 -14.20 20.10 -11.39
C PRO A 105 -15.43 19.53 -10.66
N LEU A 106 -15.82 20.19 -9.58
CA LEU A 106 -17.01 19.86 -8.80
C LEU A 106 -18.26 20.04 -9.69
N ASP A 107 -18.85 18.93 -10.14
CA ASP A 107 -20.23 18.91 -10.62
C ASP A 107 -21.12 18.94 -9.37
N ASP A 108 -21.83 20.06 -9.17
CA ASP A 108 -22.49 20.47 -7.93
C ASP A 108 -23.82 19.71 -7.67
N ASN A 109 -23.88 18.43 -8.04
CA ASN A 109 -25.02 17.55 -7.82
C ASN A 109 -24.62 16.37 -6.92
N GLN A 110 -24.33 16.64 -5.65
CA GLN A 110 -24.26 15.58 -4.64
C GLN A 110 -25.56 15.52 -3.85
N GLU A 111 -26.53 14.78 -4.39
CA GLU A 111 -27.48 14.05 -3.55
C GLU A 111 -26.73 12.92 -2.82
N ASP A 112 -26.93 12.91 -1.51
CA ASP A 112 -26.41 11.99 -0.52
C ASP A 112 -26.72 10.52 -0.91
N THR A 113 -25.82 9.87 -1.65
CA THR A 113 -25.95 8.45 -2.00
C THR A 113 -24.60 7.73 -2.09
N ASN A 114 -24.26 7.03 -1.00
CA ASN A 114 -23.61 5.71 -1.02
C ASN A 114 -22.38 5.56 -1.96
N GLU A 115 -21.30 6.29 -1.67
CA GLU A 115 -20.02 6.26 -2.42
C GLU A 115 -19.35 4.86 -2.45
N ASN A 116 -19.76 3.93 -1.59
CA ASN A 116 -19.29 2.54 -1.61
C ASN A 116 -19.94 1.68 -2.71
N ALA A 117 -21.07 2.06 -3.32
CA ALA A 117 -21.63 1.26 -4.41
C ALA A 117 -20.94 1.56 -5.75
N SER A 118 -20.62 2.84 -5.99
CA SER A 118 -20.04 3.32 -7.24
C SER A 118 -18.62 2.80 -7.45
N GLN A 119 -17.77 2.82 -6.41
CA GLN A 119 -16.39 2.33 -6.54
C GLN A 119 -16.31 0.83 -6.84
N PHE A 120 -17.26 0.03 -6.34
CA PHE A 120 -17.36 -1.41 -6.64
C PHE A 120 -17.99 -1.69 -8.01
N ALA A 121 -18.83 -0.79 -8.53
CA ALA A 121 -19.41 -0.92 -9.86
C ALA A 121 -18.33 -0.79 -10.96
N TRP A 122 -17.48 0.24 -10.88
CA TRP A 122 -16.37 0.43 -11.82
C TRP A 122 -15.35 -0.71 -11.74
N GLN A 123 -15.08 -1.24 -10.54
CA GLN A 123 -14.20 -2.40 -10.40
C GLN A 123 -14.77 -3.67 -11.06
N LYS A 124 -16.08 -3.90 -11.00
CA LYS A 124 -16.73 -5.03 -11.70
C LYS A 124 -16.68 -4.88 -13.21
N GLU A 125 -16.90 -3.68 -13.73
CA GLU A 125 -16.82 -3.41 -15.17
C GLU A 125 -15.39 -3.54 -15.69
N VAL A 126 -14.41 -3.00 -14.97
CA VAL A 126 -12.98 -3.14 -15.29
C VAL A 126 -12.54 -4.60 -15.20
N ALA A 127 -12.98 -5.35 -14.18
CA ALA A 127 -12.69 -6.77 -14.05
C ALA A 127 -13.27 -7.58 -15.21
N LYS A 128 -14.52 -7.29 -15.61
CA LYS A 128 -15.16 -7.92 -16.76
C LYS A 128 -14.41 -7.61 -18.05
N SER A 129 -14.08 -6.35 -18.29
CA SER A 129 -13.31 -5.93 -19.47
C SER A 129 -11.92 -6.58 -19.51
N ALA A 130 -11.23 -6.67 -18.37
CA ALA A 130 -9.94 -7.36 -18.26
C ALA A 130 -10.06 -8.86 -18.53
N GLN A 131 -11.14 -9.49 -18.04
CA GLN A 131 -11.41 -10.91 -18.28
C GLN A 131 -11.73 -11.17 -19.76
N ASP A 132 -12.56 -10.33 -20.39
CA ASP A 132 -12.87 -10.39 -21.82
C ASP A 132 -11.61 -10.19 -22.67
N PHE A 133 -10.75 -9.23 -22.30
CA PHE A 133 -9.45 -9.04 -22.93
C PHE A 133 -8.57 -10.29 -22.83
N LEU A 134 -8.44 -10.88 -21.63
CA LEU A 134 -7.65 -12.09 -21.45
C LEU A 134 -8.22 -13.26 -22.27
N GLN A 135 -9.54 -13.44 -22.29
CA GLN A 135 -10.22 -14.51 -23.04
C GLN A 135 -10.07 -14.38 -24.55
N ASN A 136 -9.99 -13.16 -25.08
CA ASN A 136 -9.80 -12.92 -26.51
C ASN A 136 -8.32 -12.75 -26.90
N SER A 137 -7.43 -12.63 -25.92
CA SER A 137 -6.00 -12.54 -26.16
C SER A 137 -5.40 -13.90 -26.53
N GLU A 138 -4.36 -13.84 -27.36
CA GLU A 138 -3.54 -14.99 -27.72
C GLU A 138 -2.90 -15.65 -26.50
N HIS A 139 -2.66 -16.95 -26.60
CA HIS A 139 -2.15 -17.75 -25.48
C HIS A 139 -0.85 -17.19 -24.86
N TRP A 140 0.04 -16.66 -25.71
CA TRP A 140 1.31 -16.09 -25.25
C TRP A 140 1.11 -14.84 -24.39
N VAL A 141 0.08 -14.02 -24.63
CA VAL A 141 -0.23 -12.82 -23.85
C VAL A 141 -0.59 -13.20 -22.41
N ARG A 142 -1.39 -14.26 -22.25
CA ARG A 142 -1.77 -14.78 -20.93
C ARG A 142 -0.57 -15.30 -20.15
N LEU A 143 0.30 -16.06 -20.82
CA LEU A 143 1.54 -16.57 -20.22
C LEU A 143 2.50 -15.44 -19.84
N TYR A 144 2.61 -14.44 -20.71
CA TYR A 144 3.44 -13.25 -20.46
C TYR A 144 2.94 -12.49 -19.23
N LEU A 145 1.64 -12.19 -19.16
CA LEU A 145 1.06 -11.48 -18.02
C LEU A 145 1.20 -12.30 -16.73
N ALA A 146 0.84 -13.59 -16.74
CA ALA A 146 0.92 -14.44 -15.55
C ALA A 146 2.35 -14.62 -15.02
N LEU A 147 3.32 -14.86 -15.91
CA LEU A 147 4.67 -15.28 -15.52
C LEU A 147 5.71 -14.15 -15.53
N HIS A 148 5.37 -12.97 -16.04
CA HIS A 148 6.25 -11.80 -16.01
C HIS A 148 5.65 -10.60 -15.28
N THR A 149 4.43 -10.19 -15.65
CA THR A 149 3.86 -8.91 -15.18
C THR A 149 3.18 -9.05 -13.83
N CYS A 150 2.39 -10.11 -13.65
CA CYS A 150 1.53 -10.34 -12.47
C CYS A 150 2.17 -11.28 -11.43
N SER A 151 3.32 -11.88 -11.73
CA SER A 151 4.02 -12.75 -10.78
C SER A 151 4.96 -11.96 -9.88
N GLU A 152 5.02 -12.36 -8.61
CA GLU A 152 5.84 -11.71 -7.60
C GLU A 152 7.02 -12.60 -7.16
N GLY A 153 8.11 -11.95 -6.73
CA GLY A 153 9.28 -12.62 -6.17
C GLY A 153 9.89 -13.69 -7.09
N ARG A 154 10.13 -14.89 -6.54
CA ARG A 154 10.81 -16.00 -7.24
C ARG A 154 9.98 -16.65 -8.37
N GLN A 155 8.69 -16.35 -8.45
CA GLN A 155 7.81 -16.88 -9.49
C GLN A 155 7.85 -16.04 -10.77
N ARG A 156 8.35 -14.80 -10.68
CA ARG A 156 8.53 -13.91 -11.82
C ARG A 156 9.67 -14.39 -12.72
N LEU A 157 9.35 -14.75 -13.95
CA LEU A 157 10.31 -15.16 -14.95
C LEU A 157 10.79 -13.97 -15.77
N PRO A 158 12.12 -13.81 -15.99
CA PRO A 158 12.63 -12.83 -16.93
C PRO A 158 12.17 -13.17 -18.36
N LEU A 159 11.98 -12.13 -19.18
CA LEU A 159 11.48 -12.27 -20.56
C LEU A 159 12.31 -13.22 -21.42
N SER A 160 13.63 -13.26 -21.19
CA SER A 160 14.53 -14.20 -21.86
C SER A 160 14.14 -15.66 -21.60
N LYS A 161 13.78 -16.01 -20.37
CA LYS A 161 13.32 -17.37 -20.03
C LYS A 161 11.94 -17.69 -20.60
N LEU A 162 11.04 -16.71 -20.70
CA LEU A 162 9.74 -16.89 -21.34
C LEU A 162 9.85 -17.09 -22.84
N ALA A 163 10.70 -16.31 -23.50
CA ALA A 163 10.99 -16.43 -24.92
C ALA A 163 11.60 -17.80 -25.26
N THR A 164 12.56 -18.27 -24.47
CA THR A 164 13.15 -19.61 -24.66
C THR A 164 12.16 -20.74 -24.39
N ARG A 165 11.34 -20.62 -23.32
CA ARG A 165 10.48 -21.73 -22.86
C ARG A 165 9.16 -21.84 -23.63
N TYR A 166 8.60 -20.72 -24.07
CA TYR A 166 7.29 -20.66 -24.71
C TYR A 166 7.33 -20.11 -26.14
N GLN A 167 8.53 -19.92 -26.71
CA GLN A 167 8.75 -19.37 -28.06
C GLN A 167 8.02 -18.04 -28.31
N ILE A 168 7.83 -17.25 -27.24
CA ILE A 168 7.22 -15.92 -27.32
C ILE A 168 8.27 -14.98 -27.88
N ALA A 169 7.95 -14.28 -28.96
CA ALA A 169 8.89 -13.36 -29.59
C ALA A 169 9.27 -12.25 -28.61
N SER A 170 10.55 -12.19 -28.21
CA SER A 170 11.08 -11.13 -27.35
C SER A 170 11.34 -9.87 -28.18
N HIS A 171 10.30 -9.18 -28.64
CA HIS A 171 10.47 -7.91 -29.34
C HIS A 171 10.68 -6.77 -28.35
N HIS A 172 11.86 -6.74 -27.72
CA HIS A 172 12.40 -5.56 -27.02
C HIS A 172 13.78 -5.18 -27.55
N TYR A 173 14.01 -5.37 -28.86
CA TYR A 173 15.20 -4.84 -29.53
C TYR A 173 14.80 -3.74 -30.52
N LYS A 174 14.69 -2.50 -30.00
CA LYS A 174 15.10 -1.21 -30.59
C LYS A 174 14.33 -0.06 -29.94
N ALA A 175 14.83 0.40 -28.81
CA ALA A 175 14.81 1.82 -28.46
C ALA A 175 16.28 2.25 -28.36
N HIS A 176 16.91 2.42 -29.52
CA HIS A 176 18.18 3.11 -29.64
C HIS A 176 17.89 4.43 -30.34
N GLY A 177 18.26 5.53 -29.67
CA GLY A 177 18.62 6.85 -30.22
C GLY A 177 17.63 7.48 -31.17
#